data_AF-A0A259DG25-F1
#
_entry.id   AF-A0A259DG25-F1
#
_cell.length_a   1.000
_cell.length_b   1.000
_cell.length_c   1.000
_cell.angle_alpha   90.00
_cell.angle_beta   90.00
_cell.angle_gamma   90.00
#
_symmetry.space_group_name_H-M   'P 1'
#
loop_
_entity.id
_entity.type
_entity.pdbx_description
1 polymer ?
#
loop_
_entity_poly.entity_id
_entity_poly.type
_entity_poly.pdbx_seq_one_letter_code
_entity_poly.pdbx_strand_id
1 'polypeptide(L)'
;MKIISDIQELRDHLRGQNRASFVPTMGNLHEGHLSLMRLARQHGDPVVASIFVNRLQFGPNEDFDSYPRTMQADIDKLEKEGVY
;
A
#
# COMPACT_ATOMS: atom_id res chain seq x y z
N MET A 1 2.11 5.19 -11.21
CA MET A 1 2.45 4.89 -9.82
C MET A 1 3.28 6.02 -9.25
N LYS A 2 2.81 6.69 -8.20
CA LYS A 2 3.58 7.68 -7.44
C LYS A 2 3.90 7.14 -6.04
N ILE A 3 5.18 7.11 -5.68
CA ILE A 3 5.62 6.71 -4.33
C ILE A 3 5.66 7.95 -3.46
N ILE A 4 4.89 7.95 -2.37
CA ILE A 4 4.77 9.08 -1.43
C ILE A 4 5.06 8.58 -0.02
N SER A 5 6.02 9.20 0.68
CA SER A 5 6.38 8.88 2.06
C SER A 5 5.98 9.97 3.07
N ASP A 6 5.52 11.11 2.59
CA ASP A 6 5.09 12.24 3.42
C ASP A 6 3.56 12.40 3.43
N ILE A 7 3.01 12.71 4.60
CA ILE A 7 1.57 12.84 4.80
C ILE A 7 1.01 14.07 4.08
N GLN A 8 1.73 15.19 4.09
CA GLN A 8 1.27 16.42 3.45
C GLN A 8 1.26 16.24 1.93
N GLU A 9 2.32 15.63 1.37
CA GLU A 9 2.37 15.30 -0.06
C GLU A 9 1.22 14.36 -0.47
N LEU A 10 0.89 13.34 0.34
CA LEU A 10 -0.22 12.43 0.05
C LEU A 10 -1.55 13.18 0.00
N ARG A 11 -1.80 14.07 0.97
CA ARG A 11 -3.02 14.90 1.03
C ARG A 11 -3.13 15.81 -0.19
N ASP A 12 -2.03 16.42 -0.59
CA ASP A 12 -2.00 17.30 -1.76
C ASP A 12 -2.25 16.52 -3.06
N HIS A 13 -1.70 15.30 -3.16
CA HIS A 13 -1.89 14.44 -4.32
C HIS A 13 -3.32 13.89 -4.45
N LEU A 14 -3.96 13.54 -3.33
CA LEU A 14 -5.33 13.01 -3.31
C LEU A 14 -6.41 14.10 -3.22
N ARG A 15 -6.03 15.38 -3.24
CA ARG A 15 -6.98 16.50 -3.12
C ARG A 15 -8.01 16.45 -4.25
N GLY A 16 -9.30 16.42 -3.88
CA GLY A 16 -10.42 16.34 -4.83
C GLY A 16 -10.75 14.93 -5.33
N GLN A 17 -10.00 13.90 -4.92
CA GLN A 17 -10.31 12.51 -5.24
C GLN A 17 -11.42 11.99 -4.34
N ASN A 18 -12.66 11.98 -4.85
CA ASN A 18 -13.86 11.60 -4.07
C ASN A 18 -14.21 10.11 -4.16
N ARG A 19 -13.47 9.33 -4.94
CA ARG A 19 -13.74 7.91 -5.21
C ARG A 19 -12.53 7.01 -5.05
N ALA A 20 -11.50 7.47 -4.33
CA ALA A 20 -10.31 6.68 -4.10
C ALA A 20 -10.67 5.37 -3.38
N SER A 21 -10.13 4.24 -3.85
CA SER A 21 -10.19 2.95 -3.18
C SER A 21 -8.85 2.68 -2.50
N PHE A 22 -8.89 2.15 -1.27
CA PHE A 22 -7.71 2.04 -0.42
C PHE A 22 -7.45 0.61 0.01
N VAL A 23 -6.20 0.17 -0.10
CA VAL A 23 -5.74 -1.15 0.34
C VAL A 23 -4.54 -0.99 1.29
N PRO A 24 -4.75 -1.09 2.62
CA PRO A 24 -3.67 -1.02 3.58
C PRO A 24 -2.92 -2.36 3.67
N THR A 25 -1.59 -2.31 3.64
CA THR A 25 -0.71 -3.48 3.76
C THR A 25 0.52 -3.17 4.61
N MET A 26 1.25 -4.22 4.99
CA MET A 26 2.58 -4.10 5.60
C MET A 26 3.74 -4.32 4.62
N GLY A 27 3.47 -4.45 3.32
CA GLY A 27 4.47 -4.82 2.31
C GLY A 27 4.68 -6.33 2.21
N ASN A 28 5.81 -6.73 1.60
CA ASN A 28 6.09 -8.13 1.24
C ASN A 28 4.93 -8.77 0.46
N LEU A 29 4.54 -8.09 -0.63
CA LEU A 29 3.31 -8.35 -1.36
C LEU A 29 3.35 -9.72 -2.04
N HIS A 30 2.19 -10.35 -2.14
CA HIS A 30 1.97 -11.64 -2.78
C HIS A 30 0.60 -11.63 -3.46
N GLU A 31 0.22 -12.68 -4.20
CA GLU A 31 -1.02 -12.67 -5.01
C GLU A 31 -2.29 -12.32 -4.22
N GLY A 32 -2.40 -12.73 -2.95
CA GLY A 32 -3.50 -12.29 -2.08
C GLY A 32 -3.61 -10.76 -1.92
N HIS A 33 -2.50 -10.03 -1.90
CA HIS A 33 -2.50 -8.57 -1.90
C HIS A 33 -2.87 -8.01 -3.29
N LEU A 34 -2.35 -8.61 -4.36
CA LEU A 34 -2.60 -8.15 -5.72
C LEU A 34 -4.08 -8.35 -6.12
N SER A 35 -4.72 -9.42 -5.65
CA SER A 35 -6.16 -9.63 -5.85
C SER A 35 -6.99 -8.51 -5.19
N LEU A 36 -6.58 -8.00 -4.03
CA LEU A 36 -7.22 -6.85 -3.39
C LEU A 36 -7.02 -5.56 -4.21
N MET A 37 -5.86 -5.34 -4.83
CA MET A 37 -5.64 -4.18 -5.72
C MET A 37 -6.56 -4.25 -6.96
N ARG A 38 -6.68 -5.44 -7.55
CA ARG A 38 -7.59 -5.70 -8.69
C ARG A 38 -9.05 -5.49 -8.30
N LEU A 39 -9.44 -5.90 -7.09
CA LEU A 39 -10.79 -5.66 -6.54
C LEU A 39 -11.02 -4.18 -6.27
N ALA A 40 -10.09 -3.49 -5.62
CA ALA A 40 -10.19 -2.07 -5.29
C ALA A 40 -10.45 -1.20 -6.52
N ARG A 41 -9.86 -1.55 -7.67
CA ARG A 41 -10.10 -0.88 -8.95
C ARG A 41 -11.55 -0.97 -9.44
N GLN A 42 -12.26 -2.04 -9.10
CA GLN A 42 -13.67 -2.19 -9.46
C GLN A 42 -14.58 -1.29 -8.59
N HIS A 43 -14.09 -0.84 -7.44
CA HIS A 43 -14.86 -0.07 -6.46
C HIS A 43 -14.49 1.42 -6.40
N GLY A 44 -13.35 1.82 -6.96
CA GLY A 44 -12.88 3.19 -6.89
C GLY A 44 -11.69 3.48 -7.80
N ASP A 45 -11.44 4.78 -7.97
CA ASP A 45 -10.36 5.35 -8.75
C ASP A 45 -10.00 6.72 -8.12
N PRO A 46 -8.71 6.97 -7.78
CA PRO A 46 -7.55 6.08 -7.90
C PRO A 46 -7.53 4.93 -6.89
N VAL A 47 -6.79 3.86 -7.22
CA VAL A 47 -6.40 2.81 -6.25
C VAL A 47 -5.16 3.29 -5.51
N VAL A 48 -5.25 3.38 -4.18
CA VAL A 48 -4.16 3.77 -3.28
C VAL A 48 -3.76 2.57 -2.41
N ALA A 49 -2.48 2.24 -2.38
CA ALA A 49 -1.92 1.22 -1.50
C ALA A 49 -1.03 1.87 -0.43
N SER A 50 -1.09 1.40 0.81
CA SER A 50 -0.07 1.74 1.81
C SER A 50 0.80 0.54 2.14
N ILE A 51 2.09 0.78 2.33
CA ILE A 51 3.06 -0.18 2.87
C ILE A 51 3.61 0.41 4.16
N PHE A 52 3.18 -0.11 5.30
CA PHE A 52 3.63 0.35 6.61
C PHE A 52 3.64 -0.79 7.63
N VAL A 53 4.83 -1.23 8.03
CA VAL A 53 4.99 -2.20 9.14
C VAL A 53 4.72 -1.45 10.45
N ASN A 54 3.48 -1.50 10.91
CA ASN A 54 3.03 -0.73 12.06
C ASN A 54 3.51 -1.34 13.38
N ARG A 55 4.51 -0.74 14.03
CA ARG A 55 5.08 -1.24 15.30
C ARG A 55 4.03 -1.52 16.39
N LEU A 56 2.94 -0.74 16.44
CA LEU A 56 1.92 -0.87 17.49
C LEU A 56 1.14 -2.18 17.43
N GLN A 57 1.17 -2.89 16.30
CA GLN A 57 0.49 -4.18 16.15
C GLN A 57 1.38 -5.38 16.48
N PHE A 58 2.64 -5.13 16.88
CA PHE A 58 3.58 -6.16 17.31
C PHE A 58 3.79 -6.08 18.83
N GLY A 59 3.66 -7.21 19.50
CA GLY A 59 4.02 -7.38 20.90
C GLY A 59 5.54 -7.35 21.13
N PRO A 60 6.00 -7.23 22.40
CA PRO A 60 7.42 -7.07 22.73
C PRO A 60 8.34 -8.19 22.23
N ASN A 61 7.82 -9.40 22.03
CA ASN A 61 8.57 -10.58 21.61
C ASN A 61 8.10 -11.11 20.24
N GLU A 62 7.34 -10.31 19.49
CA GLU A 62 6.93 -10.65 18.14
C GLU A 62 7.98 -10.23 17.11
N ASP A 63 7.74 -10.59 15.87
CA ASP A 63 8.70 -10.59 14.78
C ASP A 63 8.85 -9.22 14.09
N PHE A 64 8.63 -8.09 14.80
CA PHE A 64 8.71 -6.75 14.19
C PHE A 64 10.05 -6.52 13.48
N ASP A 65 11.16 -6.86 14.13
CA ASP A 65 12.50 -6.62 13.59
C ASP A 65 12.80 -7.54 12.41
N SER A 66 12.32 -8.79 12.44
CA SER A 66 12.48 -9.77 11.36
C SER A 66 11.40 -9.72 10.29
N TYR A 67 10.38 -8.86 10.42
CA TYR A 67 9.30 -8.76 9.45
C TYR A 67 9.87 -8.42 8.06
N PRO A 68 9.51 -9.17 7.01
CA PRO A 68 10.09 -9.01 5.68
C PRO A 68 9.77 -7.63 5.10
N ARG A 69 10.80 -6.93 4.63
CA ARG A 69 10.70 -5.59 4.03
C ARG A 69 11.33 -5.61 2.63
N THR A 70 10.50 -5.68 1.61
CA THR A 70 10.91 -5.89 0.21
C THR A 70 10.42 -4.75 -0.70
N MET A 71 10.68 -3.50 -0.28
CA MET A 71 10.10 -2.30 -0.90
C MET A 71 10.19 -2.27 -2.43
N GLN A 72 11.35 -2.58 -3.01
CA GLN A 72 11.51 -2.58 -4.48
C GLN A 72 10.64 -3.65 -5.16
N ALA A 73 10.60 -4.86 -4.61
CA ALA A 73 9.77 -5.93 -5.19
C ALA A 73 8.27 -5.64 -5.02
N ASP A 74 7.89 -4.91 -3.97
CA ASP A 74 6.52 -4.47 -3.75
C ASP A 74 6.12 -3.40 -4.78
N ILE A 75 6.98 -2.41 -5.01
CA ILE A 75 6.85 -1.40 -6.07
C ILE A 75 6.65 -2.06 -7.44
N ASP A 76 7.55 -2.97 -7.83
CA ASP A 76 7.51 -3.63 -9.14
C ASP A 76 6.19 -4.41 -9.37
N LYS A 77 5.59 -4.95 -8.30
CA LYS A 77 4.28 -5.62 -8.36
C LYS A 77 3.14 -4.61 -8.48
N LEU A 78 3.16 -3.53 -7.70
CA LEU A 78 2.12 -2.49 -7.72
C LEU A 78 2.08 -1.75 -9.06
N GLU A 79 3.23 -1.50 -9.68
CA GLU A 79 3.31 -0.91 -11.02
C GLU A 79 2.60 -1.77 -12.06
N LYS A 80 2.82 -3.09 -12.03
CA LYS A 80 2.16 -4.05 -12.94
C LYS A 80 0.66 -4.14 -12.71
N GLU A 81 0.21 -3.98 -11.47
CA GLU A 81 -1.20 -3.94 -11.12
C GLU A 81 -1.87 -2.59 -11.41
N GLY A 82 -1.15 -1.59 -11.94
CA GLY A 82 -1.72 -0.28 -12.28
C GLY A 82 -2.15 0.55 -11.07
N VAL A 83 -1.47 0.38 -9.93
CA VAL A 83 -1.70 1.21 -8.74
C VAL A 83 -1.21 2.64 -9.01
N TYR A 84 -2.01 3.62 -8.58
CA TYR A 84 -1.85 5.03 -8.94
C TYR A 84 -0.62 5.66 -8.30
#